data_AF-A0AA41WU71-F1
#
_entry.id   AF-A0AA41WU71-F1
#
_cell.length_a   1.000
_cell.length_b   1.000
_cell.length_c   1.000
_cell.angle_alpha   90.00
_cell.angle_beta   90.00
_cell.angle_gamma   90.00
#
_symmetry.space_group_name_H-M   'P 1'
#
loop_
_entity.id
_entity.type
_entity.pdbx_description
1 polymer ?
#
loop_
_entity_poly.entity_id
_entity_poly.type
_entity_poly.pdbx_seq_one_letter_code
_entity_poly.pdbx_strand_id
1 'polypeptide(L)'
;MTVFSQRWIAVAAIAFALFGCGGGSDSTQGSSTTGSGTGTQGGTNGGTTGGQTGGNGGGTGGGTTGGSASSLSASAALVAKLGKPSRVLVGLGSGQSISDMQSQGIRPDIIDVYLVGAGPGSWPYWNSPDGAYITYSAQAAHAYGATPMFTFYQMAQNGDGNLSGITDTTFMNTYWSQARLMYQRIAALNAPVLVNLEPDFWGYVWAQAPSHDPTQMAAVVNSQPECSSLPNTAAGIGQCLVQMARQIAPKALIGFPPAFWSGSPSAVAGEMRAAGAHQADFIVAQTSDRDAGCLEAATVSECTGRSGTFYWDEANINTPNFHQSQSSYLDYRTALGNGLPILWWQTPLGVPSSTPGGTNQHYRDNRVDYMLHNTQEYGDGHTFAVVFGSGGTYQTTINTDGGQFARLLGLYLGGGGATLQ
;
A
#
# COMPACT_ATOMS: atom_id res chain seq x y z
N MET A 1 22.92 -22.38 -37.85
CA MET A 1 22.31 -21.34 -38.71
C MET A 1 20.83 -21.62 -38.80
N THR A 2 20.05 -21.00 -37.93
CA THR A 2 18.59 -21.09 -37.91
C THR A 2 18.12 -19.79 -37.28
N VAL A 3 17.52 -18.96 -38.12
CA VAL A 3 17.17 -17.56 -37.87
C VAL A 3 15.87 -17.54 -37.07
N PHE A 4 15.90 -17.10 -35.81
CA PHE A 4 14.70 -16.82 -35.04
C PHE A 4 14.14 -15.46 -35.49
N SER A 5 12.95 -15.49 -36.10
CA SER A 5 12.30 -14.29 -36.63
C SER A 5 11.84 -13.36 -35.51
N GLN A 6 12.31 -12.12 -35.57
CA GLN A 6 11.86 -10.97 -34.78
C GLN A 6 10.39 -10.64 -35.06
N ARG A 7 9.45 -11.22 -34.30
CA ARG A 7 8.02 -10.86 -34.37
C ARG A 7 7.27 -11.00 -33.03
N TRP A 8 7.83 -10.54 -31.91
CA TRP A 8 7.08 -10.46 -30.63
C TRP A 8 7.58 -9.32 -29.70
N ILE A 9 7.75 -8.09 -30.23
CA ILE A 9 8.13 -6.91 -29.41
C ILE A 9 6.97 -5.90 -29.22
N ALA A 10 5.77 -6.15 -29.75
CA ALA A 10 4.67 -5.18 -29.68
C ALA A 10 3.40 -5.76 -29.05
N VAL A 11 3.38 -5.97 -27.74
CA VAL A 11 2.12 -6.09 -26.95
C VAL A 11 2.15 -5.29 -25.63
N ALA A 12 3.25 -4.66 -25.24
CA ALA A 12 3.35 -3.91 -23.99
C ALA A 12 2.78 -2.47 -24.04
N ALA A 13 1.86 -2.14 -24.96
CA ALA A 13 1.44 -0.74 -25.21
C ALA A 13 -0.09 -0.56 -25.34
N ILE A 14 -0.88 -1.29 -24.57
CA ILE A 14 -2.31 -0.95 -24.37
C ILE A 14 -2.59 -0.98 -22.86
N ALA A 15 -1.96 -0.05 -22.14
CA ALA A 15 -2.41 0.38 -20.82
C ALA A 15 -3.13 1.72 -21.01
N PHE A 16 -4.45 1.60 -21.03
CA PHE A 16 -5.51 2.59 -20.95
C PHE A 16 -5.14 4.07 -20.68
N ALA A 17 -5.70 4.93 -21.54
CA ALA A 17 -5.97 6.34 -21.26
C ALA A 17 -7.05 6.48 -20.17
N LEU A 18 -6.76 6.04 -18.95
CA LEU A 18 -7.51 6.41 -17.76
C LEU A 18 -6.90 7.73 -17.26
N PHE A 19 -7.72 8.78 -17.28
CA PHE A 19 -7.40 10.07 -16.67
C PHE A 19 -7.07 9.82 -15.20
N GLY A 20 -5.79 9.95 -14.84
CA GLY A 20 -5.32 9.72 -13.48
C GLY A 20 -5.57 10.94 -12.60
N CYS A 21 -6.42 10.79 -11.61
CA CYS A 21 -6.49 11.68 -10.45
C CYS A 21 -6.25 10.87 -9.16
N GLY A 22 -5.08 10.24 -9.06
CA GLY A 22 -4.54 9.77 -7.79
C GLY A 22 -4.42 10.93 -6.79
N GLY A 23 -5.12 10.83 -5.66
CA GLY A 23 -5.14 11.90 -4.66
C GLY A 23 -3.79 12.04 -3.98
N GLY A 24 -3.12 13.17 -4.24
CA GLY A 24 -2.06 13.67 -3.36
C GLY A 24 -2.67 14.04 -2.01
N SER A 25 -1.96 13.74 -0.93
CA SER A 25 -2.31 14.12 0.43
C SER A 25 -2.37 15.65 0.56
N ASP A 26 -3.57 16.22 0.44
CA ASP A 26 -3.81 17.65 0.61
C ASP A 26 -4.16 17.92 2.08
N SER A 27 -3.14 17.94 2.94
CA SER A 27 -3.30 18.42 4.31
C SER A 27 -3.17 19.95 4.35
N THR A 28 -4.21 20.66 3.89
CA THR A 28 -4.37 22.10 4.15
C THR A 28 -5.33 22.31 5.31
N GLN A 29 -4.80 22.25 6.54
CA GLN A 29 -5.59 22.49 7.74
C GLN A 29 -5.55 23.98 8.15
N GLY A 30 -6.71 24.63 7.97
CA GLY A 30 -7.28 25.73 8.74
C GLY A 30 -6.36 26.77 9.39
N SER A 31 -6.27 27.94 8.77
CA SER A 31 -5.87 29.19 9.40
C SER A 31 -6.91 29.61 10.46
N SER A 32 -6.53 29.62 11.75
CA SER A 32 -7.28 30.32 12.81
C SER A 32 -6.50 31.54 13.30
N THR A 33 -7.12 32.70 13.13
CA THR A 33 -6.69 34.04 13.51
C THR A 33 -6.42 34.20 15.01
N THR A 34 -5.40 35.01 15.29
CA THR A 34 -4.97 35.58 16.58
C THR A 34 -6.11 36.14 17.43
N GLY A 35 -6.13 35.77 18.71
CA GLY A 35 -6.92 36.40 19.77
C GLY A 35 -6.16 36.35 21.09
N SER A 36 -5.42 37.43 21.36
CA SER A 36 -4.69 37.72 22.59
C SER A 36 -5.62 37.81 23.81
N GLY A 37 -5.25 37.16 24.92
CA GLY A 37 -5.93 37.28 26.21
C GLY A 37 -5.02 36.83 27.36
N THR A 38 -4.77 37.75 28.28
CA THR A 38 -3.76 37.76 29.34
C THR A 38 -4.22 37.14 30.67
N GLY A 39 -3.29 36.51 31.40
CA GLY A 39 -3.23 36.43 32.88
C GLY A 39 -4.26 35.51 33.58
N THR A 40 -4.09 34.97 34.79
CA THR A 40 -3.08 35.01 35.86
C THR A 40 -3.44 33.93 36.89
N GLN A 41 -2.43 33.34 37.54
CA GLN A 41 -2.34 32.62 38.83
C GLN A 41 -3.59 32.05 39.57
N GLY A 42 -3.38 30.87 40.19
CA GLY A 42 -3.39 30.82 41.67
C GLY A 42 -4.00 29.59 42.37
N GLY A 43 -3.17 28.87 43.14
CA GLY A 43 -3.51 28.15 44.39
C GLY A 43 -4.25 26.79 44.25
N THR A 44 -4.09 25.78 45.10
CA THR A 44 -3.43 25.69 46.41
C THR A 44 -3.28 24.21 46.81
N ASN A 45 -2.21 23.89 47.54
CA ASN A 45 -1.94 22.61 48.21
C ASN A 45 -2.62 22.51 49.59
N GLY A 46 -2.87 21.29 50.05
CA GLY A 46 -3.05 20.87 51.45
C GLY A 46 -3.32 19.36 51.48
N GLY A 47 -2.44 18.48 51.97
CA GLY A 47 -2.13 18.20 53.39
C GLY A 47 -3.14 17.18 53.95
N THR A 48 -2.85 16.06 54.64
CA THR A 48 -1.70 15.62 55.44
C THR A 48 -1.94 14.18 55.98
N THR A 49 -0.85 13.38 56.05
CA THR A 49 -0.38 12.45 57.14
C THR A 49 -1.14 11.20 57.65
N GLY A 50 -0.35 10.11 57.78
CA GLY A 50 -0.33 9.10 58.86
C GLY A 50 -0.73 7.67 58.42
N GLY A 51 0.02 6.57 58.53
CA GLY A 51 1.28 6.21 59.21
C GLY A 51 1.07 4.96 60.09
N GLN A 52 1.60 3.77 59.73
CA GLN A 52 2.24 2.78 60.63
C GLN A 52 2.54 1.39 59.99
N THR A 53 3.85 1.09 59.94
CA THR A 53 4.58 -0.15 60.30
C THR A 53 4.04 -1.59 60.11
N GLY A 54 4.82 -2.40 59.38
CA GLY A 54 5.59 -3.54 59.93
C GLY A 54 5.06 -4.96 59.71
N GLY A 55 5.77 -5.77 58.91
CA GLY A 55 5.56 -7.23 58.84
C GLY A 55 6.46 -7.93 57.81
N ASN A 56 7.61 -8.43 58.27
CA ASN A 56 8.60 -9.17 57.50
C ASN A 56 8.18 -10.66 57.40
N GLY A 57 8.19 -11.25 56.20
CA GLY A 57 7.88 -12.67 56.00
C GLY A 57 8.47 -13.18 54.68
N GLY A 58 9.64 -13.80 54.77
CA GLY A 58 10.32 -14.43 53.64
C GLY A 58 9.59 -15.68 53.15
N GLY A 59 9.44 -15.79 51.83
CA GLY A 59 8.95 -16.97 51.14
C GLY A 59 9.80 -17.22 49.90
N THR A 60 10.67 -18.22 49.99
CA THR A 60 11.43 -18.81 48.89
C THR A 60 10.48 -19.39 47.84
N GLY A 61 10.38 -18.74 46.67
CA GLY A 61 9.71 -19.27 45.49
C GLY A 61 10.73 -19.44 44.37
N GLY A 62 11.03 -20.68 44.01
CA GLY A 62 11.94 -21.03 42.93
C GLY A 62 11.50 -20.39 41.62
N GLY A 63 12.36 -19.54 41.07
CA GLY A 63 12.20 -18.97 39.75
C GLY A 63 12.31 -20.07 38.71
N THR A 64 11.17 -20.54 38.20
CA THR A 64 11.10 -21.11 36.86
C THR A 64 11.47 -20.01 35.88
N THR A 65 12.66 -20.11 35.31
CA THR A 65 13.07 -19.41 34.09
C THR A 65 12.18 -19.88 32.94
N GLY A 66 10.95 -19.37 32.91
CA GLY A 66 10.17 -19.31 31.69
C GLY A 66 10.87 -18.33 30.77
N GLY A 67 11.70 -18.85 29.86
CA GLY A 67 12.13 -18.07 28.71
C GLY A 67 10.87 -17.62 27.99
N SER A 68 10.57 -16.33 28.05
CA SER A 68 9.65 -15.70 27.11
C SER A 68 10.22 -15.98 25.73
N ALA A 69 9.67 -16.99 25.04
CA ALA A 69 9.77 -17.02 23.59
C ALA A 69 9.19 -15.67 23.14
N SER A 70 10.08 -14.76 22.72
CA SER A 70 9.68 -13.47 22.17
C SER A 70 8.72 -13.76 21.03
N SER A 71 7.43 -13.48 21.22
CA SER A 71 6.47 -13.58 20.14
C SER A 71 6.94 -12.64 19.04
N LEU A 72 7.21 -13.18 17.84
CA LEU A 72 7.56 -12.37 16.68
C LEU A 72 6.56 -11.23 16.53
N SER A 73 7.01 -10.02 16.20
CA SER A 73 6.08 -8.96 15.83
C SER A 73 5.23 -9.37 14.65
N ALA A 74 4.09 -8.69 14.46
CA ALA A 74 3.21 -8.95 13.34
C ALA A 74 3.95 -8.85 12.00
N SER A 75 4.89 -7.90 11.87
CA SER A 75 5.69 -7.69 10.66
C SER A 75 6.67 -8.85 10.44
N ALA A 76 7.39 -9.27 11.48
CA ALA A 76 8.29 -10.43 11.38
C ALA A 76 7.51 -11.73 11.09
N ALA A 77 6.34 -11.92 11.70
CA ALA A 77 5.47 -13.07 11.45
C ALA A 77 4.93 -13.08 10.01
N LEU A 78 4.55 -11.94 9.45
CA LEU A 78 4.11 -11.82 8.06
C LEU A 78 5.26 -12.15 7.09
N VAL A 79 6.45 -11.60 7.32
CA VAL A 79 7.64 -11.86 6.49
C VAL A 79 8.08 -13.32 6.57
N ALA A 80 7.94 -13.96 7.74
CA ALA A 80 8.16 -15.40 7.88
C ALA A 80 7.16 -16.23 7.05
N LYS A 81 5.88 -15.84 6.98
CA LYS A 81 4.89 -16.49 6.09
C LYS A 81 5.31 -16.41 4.62
N LEU A 82 5.95 -15.30 4.22
CA LEU A 82 6.48 -15.12 2.86
C LEU A 82 7.75 -15.92 2.58
N GLY A 83 8.36 -16.56 3.59
CA GLY A 83 9.63 -17.27 3.44
C GLY A 83 10.81 -16.34 3.17
N LYS A 84 10.74 -15.09 3.64
CA LYS A 84 11.75 -14.05 3.39
C LYS A 84 12.63 -13.81 4.63
N PRO A 85 13.84 -13.28 4.45
CA PRO A 85 14.69 -12.87 5.59
C PRO A 85 13.96 -11.86 6.46
N SER A 86 14.14 -11.95 7.79
CA SER A 86 13.46 -11.09 8.79
C SER A 86 13.99 -9.65 8.80
N ARG A 87 13.75 -8.95 7.70
CA ARG A 87 14.07 -7.55 7.46
C ARG A 87 12.96 -6.87 6.68
N VAL A 88 12.95 -5.54 6.63
CA VAL A 88 12.07 -4.81 5.71
C VAL A 88 12.36 -5.25 4.28
N LEU A 89 11.32 -5.64 3.56
CA LEU A 89 11.39 -6.11 2.18
C LEU A 89 11.35 -4.92 1.22
N VAL A 90 12.09 -5.00 0.12
CA VAL A 90 12.05 -3.97 -0.92
C VAL A 90 11.52 -4.57 -2.22
N GLY A 91 10.48 -3.96 -2.77
CA GLY A 91 9.83 -4.40 -4.00
C GLY A 91 9.99 -3.44 -5.17
N LEU A 92 9.76 -3.98 -6.37
CA LEU A 92 9.54 -3.19 -7.59
C LEU A 92 8.18 -3.53 -8.20
N GLY A 93 7.43 -2.50 -8.57
CA GLY A 93 6.11 -2.61 -9.18
C GLY A 93 6.11 -2.25 -10.67
N SER A 94 4.97 -1.78 -11.14
CA SER A 94 4.73 -1.45 -12.54
C SER A 94 5.77 -0.48 -13.15
N GLY A 95 5.96 -0.62 -14.46
CA GLY A 95 6.95 0.14 -15.24
C GLY A 95 8.34 -0.50 -15.29
N GLN A 96 8.58 -1.59 -14.56
CA GLN A 96 9.88 -2.26 -14.49
C GLN A 96 9.81 -3.69 -15.02
N SER A 97 10.74 -4.09 -15.90
CA SER A 97 10.80 -5.47 -16.41
C SER A 97 11.81 -6.32 -15.61
N ILE A 98 11.54 -7.61 -15.46
CA ILE A 98 12.51 -8.55 -14.85
C ILE A 98 13.83 -8.57 -15.63
N SER A 99 13.80 -8.41 -16.95
CA SER A 99 15.02 -8.33 -17.78
C SER A 99 15.88 -7.13 -17.43
N ASP A 100 15.27 -5.97 -17.17
CA ASP A 100 16.01 -4.77 -16.76
C ASP A 100 16.56 -4.91 -15.34
N MET A 101 15.77 -5.50 -14.44
CA MET A 101 16.26 -5.83 -13.09
C MET A 101 17.48 -6.77 -13.18
N GLN A 102 17.44 -7.77 -14.06
CA GLN A 102 18.54 -8.71 -14.27
C GLN A 102 19.78 -8.03 -14.83
N SER A 103 19.62 -7.17 -15.86
CA SER A 103 20.74 -6.48 -16.51
C SER A 103 21.46 -5.52 -15.56
N GLN A 104 20.73 -4.97 -14.59
CA GLN A 104 21.27 -4.06 -13.57
C GLN A 104 21.67 -4.76 -12.26
N GLY A 105 21.47 -6.08 -12.16
CA GLY A 105 21.79 -6.84 -10.93
C GLY A 105 20.85 -6.57 -9.75
N ILE A 106 19.67 -5.98 -9.98
CA ILE A 106 18.68 -5.63 -8.96
C ILE A 106 17.92 -6.88 -8.53
N ARG A 107 17.93 -7.21 -7.24
CA ARG A 107 17.20 -8.37 -6.67
C ARG A 107 16.14 -7.90 -5.66
N PRO A 108 14.93 -7.52 -6.12
CA PRO A 108 13.86 -7.12 -5.21
C PRO A 108 13.28 -8.35 -4.49
N ASP A 109 12.76 -8.14 -3.29
CA ASP A 109 12.05 -9.16 -2.52
C ASP A 109 10.63 -9.40 -3.03
N ILE A 110 10.00 -8.38 -3.62
CA ILE A 110 8.61 -8.36 -4.07
C ILE A 110 8.56 -7.85 -5.52
N ILE A 111 7.73 -8.46 -6.36
CA ILE A 111 7.38 -7.93 -7.68
C ILE A 111 5.87 -7.71 -7.73
N ASP A 112 5.46 -6.46 -7.92
CA ASP A 112 4.05 -6.06 -8.04
C ASP A 112 3.65 -5.88 -9.51
N VAL A 113 2.48 -6.42 -9.87
CA VAL A 113 1.84 -6.20 -11.17
C VAL A 113 0.36 -5.90 -10.99
N TYR A 114 -0.20 -5.10 -11.89
CA TYR A 114 -1.60 -4.72 -11.82
C TYR A 114 -2.51 -5.75 -12.51
N LEU A 115 -3.71 -5.91 -11.93
CA LEU A 115 -4.85 -6.60 -12.50
C LEU A 115 -5.94 -5.57 -12.78
N VAL A 116 -5.98 -5.02 -14.01
CA VAL A 116 -6.86 -3.90 -14.35
C VAL A 116 -8.06 -4.29 -15.20
N GLY A 117 -9.09 -3.45 -15.10
CA GLY A 117 -10.28 -3.45 -15.94
C GLY A 117 -11.31 -4.53 -15.60
N ALA A 118 -12.52 -4.39 -16.15
CA ALA A 118 -13.59 -5.39 -16.04
C ALA A 118 -14.28 -5.62 -17.39
N GLY A 119 -14.42 -6.89 -17.78
CA GLY A 119 -15.01 -7.30 -19.07
C GLY A 119 -13.98 -7.83 -20.07
N PRO A 120 -14.32 -7.99 -21.36
CA PRO A 120 -13.52 -8.79 -22.31
C PRO A 120 -12.06 -8.33 -22.57
N GLY A 121 -11.67 -7.11 -22.19
CA GLY A 121 -10.32 -6.57 -22.37
C GLY A 121 -9.45 -6.54 -21.10
N SER A 122 -9.95 -7.07 -19.99
CA SER A 122 -9.29 -7.02 -18.68
C SER A 122 -8.31 -8.17 -18.46
N TRP A 123 -7.62 -8.12 -17.32
CA TRP A 123 -6.57 -9.08 -16.92
C TRP A 123 -6.88 -10.58 -17.02
N PRO A 124 -8.13 -11.09 -16.85
CA PRO A 124 -8.41 -12.50 -17.02
C PRO A 124 -8.08 -12.98 -18.44
N TYR A 125 -8.20 -12.11 -19.44
CA TYR A 125 -8.18 -12.51 -20.85
C TYR A 125 -6.86 -12.14 -21.56
N TRP A 126 -5.90 -11.51 -20.87
CA TRP A 126 -4.59 -11.19 -21.45
C TRP A 126 -3.76 -12.43 -21.81
N ASN A 127 -4.04 -13.56 -21.16
CA ASN A 127 -3.38 -14.84 -21.41
C ASN A 127 -4.39 -15.98 -21.38
N SER A 128 -4.02 -17.11 -22.01
CA SER A 128 -4.83 -18.33 -22.05
C SER A 128 -4.20 -19.44 -21.19
N PRO A 129 -5.00 -20.22 -20.44
CA PRO A 129 -6.45 -20.06 -20.21
C PRO A 129 -6.79 -18.83 -19.35
N ASP A 130 -8.07 -18.48 -19.21
CA ASP A 130 -8.50 -17.30 -18.43
C ASP A 130 -7.85 -17.24 -17.04
N GLY A 131 -7.28 -16.08 -16.71
CA GLY A 131 -6.55 -15.81 -15.48
C GLY A 131 -5.11 -16.36 -15.46
N ALA A 132 -4.60 -16.91 -16.57
CA ALA A 132 -3.22 -17.39 -16.65
C ALA A 132 -2.17 -16.28 -16.43
N TYR A 133 -2.54 -15.01 -16.60
CA TYR A 133 -1.66 -13.89 -16.28
C TYR A 133 -1.15 -13.91 -14.83
N ILE A 134 -2.01 -14.27 -13.86
CA ILE A 134 -1.61 -14.46 -12.45
C ILE A 134 -0.57 -15.56 -12.35
N THR A 135 -0.81 -16.70 -13.01
CA THR A 135 0.08 -17.85 -12.96
C THR A 135 1.46 -17.52 -13.53
N TYR A 136 1.53 -16.91 -14.72
CA TYR A 136 2.80 -16.58 -15.35
C TYR A 136 3.57 -15.51 -14.59
N SER A 137 2.88 -14.46 -14.12
CA SER A 137 3.51 -13.39 -13.33
C SER A 137 4.07 -13.92 -12.02
N ALA A 138 3.31 -14.78 -11.32
CA ALA A 138 3.78 -15.39 -10.08
C ALA A 138 4.94 -16.35 -10.29
N GLN A 139 4.89 -17.19 -11.33
CA GLN A 139 6.00 -18.08 -11.67
C GLN A 139 7.27 -17.31 -12.03
N ALA A 140 7.14 -16.20 -12.78
CA ALA A 140 8.28 -15.35 -13.12
C ALA A 140 8.88 -14.69 -11.88
N ALA A 141 8.06 -14.15 -10.98
CA ALA A 141 8.52 -13.58 -9.71
C ALA A 141 9.24 -14.63 -8.85
N HIS A 142 8.65 -15.82 -8.69
CA HIS A 142 9.26 -16.91 -7.93
C HIS A 142 10.57 -17.41 -8.55
N ALA A 143 10.64 -17.55 -9.88
CA ALA A 143 11.86 -17.91 -10.57
C ALA A 143 12.97 -16.86 -10.39
N TYR A 144 12.58 -15.61 -10.15
CA TYR A 144 13.49 -14.52 -9.82
C TYR A 144 13.81 -14.39 -8.31
N GLY A 145 13.25 -15.27 -7.48
CA GLY A 145 13.43 -15.25 -6.04
C GLY A 145 12.57 -14.20 -5.31
N ALA A 146 11.61 -13.59 -5.99
CA ALA A 146 10.68 -12.59 -5.45
C ALA A 146 9.34 -13.21 -5.01
N THR A 147 8.65 -12.53 -4.09
CA THR A 147 7.25 -12.77 -3.73
C THR A 147 6.37 -12.04 -4.74
N PRO A 148 5.39 -12.70 -5.37
CA PRO A 148 4.45 -12.01 -6.23
C PRO A 148 3.48 -11.17 -5.42
N MET A 149 3.23 -9.96 -5.91
CA MET A 149 2.20 -9.05 -5.45
C MET A 149 1.29 -8.69 -6.63
N PHE A 150 -0.02 -8.66 -6.37
CA PHE A 150 -1.01 -8.21 -7.35
C PHE A 150 -1.77 -7.01 -6.81
N THR A 151 -1.77 -5.91 -7.57
CA THR A 151 -2.67 -4.79 -7.31
C THR A 151 -3.96 -4.99 -8.11
N PHE A 152 -5.04 -5.35 -7.41
CA PHE A 152 -6.37 -5.54 -7.99
C PHE A 152 -7.06 -4.17 -8.11
N TYR A 153 -7.21 -3.69 -9.35
CA TYR A 153 -7.65 -2.32 -9.64
C TYR A 153 -8.68 -2.32 -10.78
N GLN A 154 -9.89 -2.77 -10.47
CA GLN A 154 -10.97 -2.88 -11.45
C GLN A 154 -12.03 -1.80 -11.31
N MET A 155 -12.17 -1.17 -10.14
CA MET A 155 -13.23 -0.19 -9.89
C MET A 155 -13.10 1.06 -10.75
N ALA A 156 -11.89 1.38 -11.24
CA ALA A 156 -11.65 2.48 -12.17
C ALA A 156 -12.11 2.20 -13.61
N GLN A 157 -12.68 1.04 -13.93
CA GLN A 157 -13.08 0.66 -15.30
C GLN A 157 -14.07 1.66 -15.94
N ASN A 158 -14.95 2.27 -15.15
CA ASN A 158 -15.91 3.29 -15.64
C ASN A 158 -15.33 4.72 -15.61
N GLY A 159 -14.03 4.86 -15.40
CA GLY A 159 -13.34 6.11 -15.13
C GLY A 159 -13.00 6.25 -13.65
N ASP A 160 -11.87 6.89 -13.38
CA ASP A 160 -11.40 7.18 -12.02
C ASP A 160 -12.45 8.00 -11.25
N GLY A 161 -12.72 7.62 -10.00
CA GLY A 161 -13.77 8.23 -9.18
C GLY A 161 -15.23 7.99 -9.58
N ASN A 162 -15.47 7.24 -10.67
CA ASN A 162 -16.82 6.92 -11.11
C ASN A 162 -17.37 5.67 -10.40
N LEU A 163 -18.07 5.91 -9.28
CA LEU A 163 -18.67 4.83 -8.47
C LEU A 163 -19.97 4.25 -9.04
N SER A 164 -20.45 4.68 -10.21
CA SER A 164 -21.72 4.17 -10.78
C SER A 164 -21.72 2.65 -11.01
N GLY A 165 -20.53 2.04 -11.17
CA GLY A 165 -20.40 0.60 -11.36
C GLY A 165 -20.88 -0.22 -10.16
N ILE A 166 -20.75 0.28 -8.92
CA ILE A 166 -20.99 -0.55 -7.73
C ILE A 166 -22.47 -0.91 -7.53
N THR A 167 -23.40 -0.16 -8.11
CA THR A 167 -24.84 -0.44 -8.10
C THR A 167 -25.32 -1.13 -9.39
N ASP A 168 -24.48 -1.20 -10.42
CA ASP A 168 -24.81 -1.90 -11.66
C ASP A 168 -24.57 -3.41 -11.52
N THR A 169 -25.64 -4.19 -11.69
CA THR A 169 -25.58 -5.65 -11.49
C THR A 169 -24.71 -6.34 -12.54
N THR A 170 -24.66 -5.84 -13.78
CA THR A 170 -23.86 -6.46 -14.86
C THR A 170 -22.37 -6.26 -14.60
N PHE A 171 -22.00 -5.03 -14.25
CA PHE A 171 -20.65 -4.66 -13.85
C PHE A 171 -20.22 -5.47 -12.64
N MET A 172 -21.00 -5.47 -11.56
CA MET A 172 -20.61 -6.14 -10.32
C MET A 172 -20.55 -7.66 -10.46
N ASN A 173 -21.41 -8.29 -11.26
CA ASN A 173 -21.27 -9.72 -11.56
C ASN A 173 -19.97 -10.01 -12.33
N THR A 174 -19.57 -9.13 -13.25
CA THR A 174 -18.30 -9.24 -13.95
C THR A 174 -17.13 -9.05 -12.97
N TYR A 175 -17.12 -7.97 -12.20
CA TYR A 175 -16.14 -7.70 -11.16
C TYR A 175 -15.95 -8.89 -10.21
N TRP A 176 -17.06 -9.41 -9.66
CA TRP A 176 -17.02 -10.53 -8.72
C TRP A 176 -16.52 -11.82 -9.36
N SER A 177 -16.93 -12.13 -10.59
CA SER A 177 -16.42 -13.30 -11.31
C SER A 177 -14.90 -13.25 -11.48
N GLN A 178 -14.35 -12.06 -11.72
CA GLN A 178 -12.92 -11.84 -11.87
C GLN A 178 -12.20 -11.89 -10.52
N ALA A 179 -12.72 -11.24 -9.47
CA ALA A 179 -12.16 -11.34 -8.12
C ALA A 179 -12.09 -12.80 -7.63
N ARG A 180 -13.16 -13.57 -7.88
CA ARG A 180 -13.21 -15.01 -7.57
C ARG A 180 -12.18 -15.80 -8.38
N LEU A 181 -12.06 -15.53 -9.69
CA LEU A 181 -11.04 -16.15 -10.54
C LEU A 181 -9.61 -15.80 -10.07
N MET A 182 -9.37 -14.57 -9.62
CA MET A 182 -8.08 -14.17 -9.06
C MET A 182 -7.71 -15.06 -7.88
N TYR A 183 -8.59 -15.17 -6.89
CA TYR A 183 -8.34 -16.02 -5.73
C TYR A 183 -8.20 -17.49 -6.10
N GLN A 184 -8.97 -18.02 -7.06
CA GLN A 184 -8.81 -19.40 -7.53
C GLN A 184 -7.42 -19.63 -8.16
N ARG A 185 -6.93 -18.69 -8.96
CA ARG A 185 -5.59 -18.76 -9.57
C ARG A 185 -4.50 -18.62 -8.52
N ILE A 186 -4.67 -17.75 -7.53
CA ILE A 186 -3.73 -17.63 -6.40
C ILE A 186 -3.69 -18.92 -5.58
N ALA A 187 -4.85 -19.50 -5.26
CA ALA A 187 -4.94 -20.76 -4.51
C ALA A 187 -4.18 -21.90 -5.22
N ALA A 188 -4.29 -21.96 -6.55
CA ALA A 188 -3.60 -22.97 -7.36
C ALA A 188 -2.07 -22.85 -7.34
N LEU A 189 -1.50 -21.69 -7.00
CA LEU A 189 -0.05 -21.51 -6.83
C LEU A 189 0.47 -22.23 -5.58
N ASN A 190 -0.39 -22.47 -4.58
CA ASN A 190 -0.04 -23.08 -3.29
C ASN A 190 1.11 -22.37 -2.54
N ALA A 191 1.33 -21.09 -2.84
CA ALA A 191 2.37 -20.23 -2.26
C ALA A 191 1.75 -18.94 -1.70
N PRO A 192 2.42 -18.26 -0.75
CA PRO A 192 2.04 -16.94 -0.31
C PRO A 192 2.11 -15.92 -1.46
N VAL A 193 1.06 -15.12 -1.59
CA VAL A 193 0.94 -14.04 -2.58
C VAL A 193 0.38 -12.81 -1.87
N LEU A 194 0.94 -11.63 -2.15
CA LEU A 194 0.43 -10.36 -1.65
C LEU A 194 -0.66 -9.83 -2.60
N VAL A 195 -1.73 -9.24 -2.06
CA VAL A 195 -2.76 -8.57 -2.87
C VAL A 195 -3.07 -7.21 -2.28
N ASN A 196 -2.93 -6.15 -3.07
CA ASN A 196 -3.41 -4.80 -2.77
C ASN A 196 -4.80 -4.61 -3.40
N LEU A 197 -5.80 -4.30 -2.59
CA LEU A 197 -7.21 -4.34 -3.00
C LEU A 197 -7.78 -2.94 -3.28
N GLU A 198 -8.06 -2.67 -4.55
CA GLU A 198 -8.78 -1.50 -5.06
C GLU A 198 -8.21 -0.17 -4.52
N PRO A 199 -6.97 0.19 -4.89
CA PRO A 199 -6.45 1.53 -4.63
C PRO A 199 -7.37 2.60 -5.22
N ASP A 200 -7.35 3.79 -4.61
CA ASP A 200 -8.21 4.95 -4.87
C ASP A 200 -9.72 4.76 -4.60
N PHE A 201 -10.29 3.58 -4.88
CA PHE A 201 -11.71 3.28 -4.69
C PHE A 201 -12.20 3.66 -3.29
N TRP A 202 -11.45 3.31 -2.24
CA TRP A 202 -11.79 3.63 -0.85
C TRP A 202 -11.83 5.14 -0.59
N GLY A 203 -10.93 5.92 -1.19
CA GLY A 203 -10.98 7.39 -1.08
C GLY A 203 -12.21 8.00 -1.73
N TYR A 204 -12.68 7.42 -2.83
CA TYR A 204 -13.93 7.86 -3.45
C TYR A 204 -15.16 7.42 -2.67
N VAL A 205 -15.16 6.22 -2.08
CA VAL A 205 -16.21 5.78 -1.17
C VAL A 205 -16.29 6.74 0.01
N TRP A 206 -15.16 7.07 0.66
CA TRP A 206 -15.10 8.10 1.69
C TRP A 206 -15.74 9.41 1.23
N ALA A 207 -15.32 9.93 0.08
CA ALA A 207 -15.76 11.23 -0.41
C ALA A 207 -17.25 11.30 -0.77
N GLN A 208 -17.84 10.18 -1.22
CA GLN A 208 -19.20 10.16 -1.79
C GLN A 208 -20.22 9.48 -0.87
N ALA A 209 -19.80 8.69 0.12
CA ALA A 209 -20.70 8.02 1.04
C ALA A 209 -21.45 9.03 1.90
N PRO A 210 -22.77 8.83 2.13
CA PRO A 210 -23.50 9.63 3.10
C PRO A 210 -22.79 9.61 4.46
N SER A 211 -22.49 10.79 5.01
CA SER A 211 -21.76 10.95 6.28
C SER A 211 -20.39 10.26 6.35
N HIS A 212 -19.75 9.99 5.20
CA HIS A 212 -18.53 9.18 5.10
C HIS A 212 -18.69 7.75 5.63
N ASP A 213 -19.92 7.23 5.64
CA ASP A 213 -20.25 5.89 6.14
C ASP A 213 -20.48 4.92 4.96
N PRO A 214 -19.54 3.99 4.68
CA PRO A 214 -19.64 3.07 3.55
C PRO A 214 -20.79 2.07 3.72
N THR A 215 -21.40 1.96 4.91
CA THR A 215 -22.60 1.13 5.13
C THR A 215 -23.87 1.80 4.61
N GLN A 216 -23.84 3.11 4.31
CA GLN A 216 -24.97 3.89 3.79
C GLN A 216 -24.92 4.06 2.27
N MET A 217 -23.83 3.64 1.62
CA MET A 217 -23.71 3.62 0.16
C MET A 217 -24.12 2.25 -0.37
N ALA A 218 -25.16 2.19 -1.21
CA ALA A 218 -25.63 0.93 -1.80
C ALA A 218 -24.61 0.34 -2.79
N ALA A 219 -24.49 -0.98 -2.82
CA ALA A 219 -23.71 -1.71 -3.82
C ALA A 219 -24.23 -3.14 -4.03
N VAL A 220 -23.89 -3.78 -5.15
CA VAL A 220 -24.23 -5.19 -5.41
C VAL A 220 -23.10 -6.08 -4.89
N VAL A 221 -23.38 -6.83 -3.82
CA VAL A 221 -22.37 -7.66 -3.11
C VAL A 221 -22.80 -9.12 -3.02
N ASN A 222 -24.01 -9.37 -2.54
CA ASN A 222 -24.48 -10.70 -2.18
C ASN A 222 -24.86 -11.60 -3.39
N SER A 223 -24.39 -11.26 -4.59
CA SER A 223 -24.59 -12.07 -5.80
C SER A 223 -23.63 -13.27 -5.91
N GLN A 224 -22.66 -13.38 -5.00
CA GLN A 224 -21.71 -14.49 -4.94
C GLN A 224 -21.97 -15.41 -3.75
N PRO A 225 -21.76 -16.74 -3.89
CA PRO A 225 -21.93 -17.69 -2.81
C PRO A 225 -21.12 -17.37 -1.56
N GLU A 226 -19.88 -16.92 -1.73
CA GLU A 226 -18.95 -16.62 -0.64
C GLU A 226 -19.41 -15.42 0.21
N CYS A 227 -20.32 -14.59 -0.31
CA CYS A 227 -20.72 -13.29 0.23
C CYS A 227 -22.23 -13.13 0.39
N SER A 228 -23.01 -14.22 0.26
CA SER A 228 -24.48 -14.16 0.23
C SER A 228 -25.10 -13.62 1.53
N SER A 229 -24.38 -13.68 2.64
CA SER A 229 -24.80 -13.15 3.96
C SER A 229 -24.40 -11.69 4.19
N LEU A 230 -23.63 -11.08 3.29
CA LEU A 230 -23.13 -9.71 3.45
C LEU A 230 -24.16 -8.68 2.99
N PRO A 231 -24.14 -7.47 3.56
CA PRO A 231 -25.01 -6.39 3.13
C PRO A 231 -24.62 -5.88 1.73
N ASN A 232 -25.63 -5.43 0.97
CA ASN A 232 -25.46 -4.79 -0.33
C ASN A 232 -25.06 -3.32 -0.19
N THR A 233 -23.84 -3.10 0.31
CA THR A 233 -23.28 -1.77 0.59
C THR A 233 -21.81 -1.70 0.17
N ALA A 234 -21.25 -0.50 0.04
CA ALA A 234 -19.83 -0.32 -0.27
C ALA A 234 -18.94 -0.98 0.80
N ALA A 235 -19.34 -0.94 2.07
CA ALA A 235 -18.68 -1.70 3.14
C ALA A 235 -18.70 -3.23 2.87
N GLY A 236 -19.82 -3.73 2.35
CA GLY A 236 -19.97 -5.14 1.97
C GLY A 236 -19.00 -5.58 0.87
N ILE A 237 -18.57 -4.68 -0.03
CA ILE A 237 -17.56 -5.01 -1.06
C ILE A 237 -16.24 -5.42 -0.40
N GLY A 238 -15.74 -4.62 0.54
CA GLY A 238 -14.50 -4.93 1.25
C GLY A 238 -14.60 -6.22 2.07
N GLN A 239 -15.72 -6.39 2.78
CA GLN A 239 -15.99 -7.60 3.55
C GLN A 239 -16.01 -8.84 2.66
N CYS A 240 -16.58 -8.74 1.46
CA CYS A 240 -16.65 -9.83 0.50
C CYS A 240 -15.26 -10.20 -0.05
N LEU A 241 -14.42 -9.21 -0.38
CA LEU A 241 -13.04 -9.46 -0.80
C LEU A 241 -12.24 -10.22 0.26
N VAL A 242 -12.40 -9.87 1.55
CA VAL A 242 -11.79 -10.60 2.67
C VAL A 242 -12.35 -12.01 2.77
N GLN A 243 -13.68 -12.17 2.77
CA GLN A 243 -14.32 -13.49 2.90
C GLN A 243 -13.93 -14.44 1.77
N MET A 244 -13.90 -13.96 0.52
CA MET A 244 -13.44 -14.74 -0.63
C MET A 244 -11.99 -15.18 -0.46
N ALA A 245 -11.09 -14.30 -0.03
CA ALA A 245 -9.69 -14.66 0.20
C ALA A 245 -9.58 -15.80 1.22
N ARG A 246 -10.28 -15.71 2.36
CA ARG A 246 -10.23 -16.74 3.41
C ARG A 246 -10.83 -18.07 2.97
N GLN A 247 -11.89 -18.05 2.15
CA GLN A 247 -12.57 -19.27 1.69
C GLN A 247 -11.86 -19.94 0.50
N ILE A 248 -11.32 -19.17 -0.43
CA ILE A 248 -10.79 -19.67 -1.71
C ILE A 248 -9.27 -19.79 -1.68
N ALA A 249 -8.58 -18.78 -1.14
CA ALA A 249 -7.13 -18.63 -1.21
C ALA A 249 -6.52 -18.32 0.16
N PRO A 250 -6.56 -19.24 1.14
CA PRO A 250 -6.16 -18.96 2.53
C PRO A 250 -4.67 -18.61 2.72
N LYS A 251 -3.84 -18.82 1.69
CA LYS A 251 -2.43 -18.40 1.66
C LYS A 251 -2.21 -17.00 1.07
N ALA A 252 -3.23 -16.42 0.45
CA ALA A 252 -3.19 -15.03 0.01
C ALA A 252 -3.14 -14.13 1.25
N LEU A 253 -2.20 -13.21 1.24
CA LEU A 253 -2.10 -12.14 2.22
C LEU A 253 -2.66 -10.89 1.54
N ILE A 254 -3.74 -10.35 2.09
CA ILE A 254 -4.46 -9.24 1.48
C ILE A 254 -4.26 -7.96 2.28
N GLY A 255 -4.19 -6.83 1.59
CA GLY A 255 -4.06 -5.52 2.20
C GLY A 255 -4.97 -4.50 1.53
N PHE A 256 -5.39 -3.53 2.33
CA PHE A 256 -6.24 -2.43 1.88
C PHE A 256 -5.45 -1.11 1.88
N PRO A 257 -5.59 -0.30 0.82
CA PRO A 257 -5.02 1.04 0.73
C PRO A 257 -6.00 2.11 1.23
N PRO A 258 -5.90 2.58 2.50
CA PRO A 258 -6.70 3.73 2.94
C PRO A 258 -6.26 5.00 2.18
N ALA A 259 -7.18 5.94 2.04
CA ALA A 259 -6.91 7.23 1.41
C ALA A 259 -7.21 8.37 2.39
N PHE A 260 -6.18 9.16 2.74
CA PHE A 260 -6.30 10.29 3.67
C PHE A 260 -6.61 11.62 2.96
N TRP A 261 -7.26 11.59 1.80
CA TRP A 261 -7.44 12.78 0.95
C TRP A 261 -8.14 13.93 1.66
N SER A 262 -9.21 13.65 2.40
CA SER A 262 -9.97 14.67 3.15
C SER A 262 -10.35 14.22 4.57
N GLY A 263 -10.01 12.99 4.96
CA GLY A 263 -10.31 12.43 6.27
C GLY A 263 -9.07 12.33 7.15
N SER A 264 -9.24 12.51 8.47
CA SER A 264 -8.17 12.19 9.42
C SER A 264 -7.88 10.69 9.42
N PRO A 265 -6.65 10.26 9.78
CA PRO A 265 -6.30 8.85 9.91
C PRO A 265 -7.31 8.03 10.74
N SER A 266 -7.79 8.59 11.85
CA SER A 266 -8.77 7.94 12.72
C SER A 266 -10.17 7.80 12.10
N ALA A 267 -10.61 8.79 11.32
CA ALA A 267 -11.91 8.75 10.67
C ALA A 267 -11.92 7.75 9.50
N VAL A 268 -10.87 7.77 8.68
CA VAL A 268 -10.66 6.78 7.61
C VAL A 268 -10.51 5.37 8.18
N ALA A 269 -9.87 5.20 9.34
CA ALA A 269 -9.85 3.90 10.02
C ALA A 269 -11.25 3.39 10.39
N GLY A 270 -12.20 4.28 10.71
CA GLY A 270 -13.60 3.93 10.94
C GLY A 270 -14.27 3.36 9.69
N GLU A 271 -14.13 4.05 8.55
CA GLU A 271 -14.60 3.58 7.25
C GLU A 271 -13.99 2.21 6.90
N MET A 272 -12.67 2.10 6.96
CA MET A 272 -11.96 0.89 6.56
C MET A 272 -12.25 -0.28 7.51
N ARG A 273 -12.53 -0.01 8.79
CA ARG A 273 -13.03 -1.03 9.71
C ARG A 273 -14.41 -1.54 9.28
N ALA A 274 -15.32 -0.65 8.90
CA ALA A 274 -16.64 -1.04 8.37
C ALA A 274 -16.50 -1.86 7.08
N ALA A 275 -15.55 -1.53 6.21
CA ALA A 275 -15.21 -2.31 5.02
C ALA A 275 -14.49 -3.65 5.31
N GLY A 276 -14.17 -3.96 6.58
CA GLY A 276 -13.53 -5.22 6.96
C GLY A 276 -11.99 -5.24 6.84
N ALA A 277 -11.34 -4.10 6.55
CA ALA A 277 -9.88 -4.03 6.40
C ALA A 277 -9.11 -4.45 7.66
N HIS A 278 -9.70 -4.31 8.84
CA HIS A 278 -9.12 -4.78 10.11
C HIS A 278 -8.97 -6.33 10.17
N GLN A 279 -9.61 -7.07 9.27
CA GLN A 279 -9.52 -8.54 9.13
C GLN A 279 -8.57 -8.97 8.00
N ALA A 280 -7.95 -8.00 7.31
CA ALA A 280 -6.92 -8.21 6.33
C ALA A 280 -5.59 -8.60 7.01
N ASP A 281 -4.54 -8.79 6.20
CA ASP A 281 -3.22 -9.20 6.68
C ASP A 281 -2.26 -8.01 6.85
N PHE A 282 -2.47 -6.92 6.11
CA PHE A 282 -1.63 -5.72 6.18
C PHE A 282 -2.35 -4.44 5.70
N ILE A 283 -1.71 -3.30 5.98
CA ILE A 283 -2.11 -1.96 5.52
C ILE A 283 -1.25 -1.59 4.31
N VAL A 284 -1.85 -1.05 3.25
CA VAL A 284 -1.12 -0.55 2.08
C VAL A 284 -0.99 0.98 2.20
N ALA A 285 0.17 1.46 2.63
CA ALA A 285 0.45 2.87 2.81
C ALA A 285 0.82 3.57 1.48
N GLN A 286 -0.11 4.38 0.98
CA GLN A 286 0.00 5.21 -0.20
C GLN A 286 0.98 6.37 -0.03
N THR A 287 1.95 6.47 -0.95
CA THR A 287 2.87 7.61 -1.03
C THR A 287 2.57 8.54 -2.20
N SER A 288 2.71 8.09 -3.44
CA SER A 288 2.27 8.81 -4.64
C SER A 288 2.34 7.90 -5.87
N ASP A 289 1.41 8.07 -6.79
CA ASP A 289 1.40 7.42 -8.11
C ASP A 289 2.28 8.15 -9.14
N ARG A 290 2.87 9.30 -8.78
CA ARG A 290 3.72 10.12 -9.67
C ARG A 290 4.97 10.59 -8.93
N ASP A 291 6.05 10.77 -9.67
CA ASP A 291 7.19 11.53 -9.17
C ASP A 291 6.76 12.96 -8.86
N ALA A 292 7.26 13.52 -7.75
CA ALA A 292 7.01 14.90 -7.36
C ALA A 292 7.30 15.88 -8.51
N GLY A 293 8.41 15.68 -9.21
CA GLY A 293 8.81 16.48 -10.36
C GLY A 293 7.83 16.42 -11.53
N CYS A 294 7.11 15.31 -11.70
CA CYS A 294 6.10 15.26 -12.75
C CYS A 294 4.91 16.16 -12.42
N LEU A 295 4.43 16.09 -11.18
CA LEU A 295 3.33 16.92 -10.68
C LEU A 295 3.70 18.41 -10.63
N GLU A 296 4.96 18.73 -10.33
CA GLU A 296 5.47 20.10 -10.35
C GLU A 296 5.59 20.67 -11.76
N ALA A 297 6.03 19.85 -12.72
CA ALA A 297 6.18 20.28 -14.12
C ALA A 297 4.82 20.34 -14.84
N ALA A 298 3.91 19.43 -14.54
CA ALA A 298 2.58 19.31 -15.14
C ALA A 298 2.59 19.38 -16.69
N THR A 299 3.63 18.83 -17.33
CA THR A 299 3.85 18.90 -18.78
C THR A 299 3.17 17.78 -19.58
N VAL A 300 2.69 16.74 -18.89
CA VAL A 300 1.96 15.60 -19.47
C VAL A 300 0.63 15.43 -18.74
N SER A 301 -0.40 14.97 -19.46
CA SER A 301 -1.78 14.93 -18.93
C SER A 301 -1.91 14.16 -17.62
N GLU A 302 -1.17 13.06 -17.46
CA GLU A 302 -1.22 12.24 -16.23
C GLU A 302 -0.65 12.92 -14.98
N CYS A 303 0.00 14.09 -15.13
CA CYS A 303 0.58 14.88 -14.05
C CYS A 303 -0.05 16.28 -13.92
N THR A 304 -1.13 16.54 -14.66
CA THR A 304 -1.90 17.79 -14.57
C THR A 304 -3.04 17.67 -13.57
N GLY A 305 -3.63 18.81 -13.19
CA GLY A 305 -4.87 18.83 -12.38
C GLY A 305 -4.66 18.65 -10.87
N ARG A 306 -3.41 18.63 -10.39
CA ARG A 306 -3.07 18.57 -8.97
C ARG A 306 -2.27 19.81 -8.58
N SER A 307 -2.46 20.29 -7.36
CA SER A 307 -1.73 21.42 -6.79
C SER A 307 -1.19 21.05 -5.41
N GLY A 308 -0.12 21.70 -4.97
CA GLY A 308 0.47 21.49 -3.65
C GLY A 308 1.97 21.27 -3.73
N THR A 309 2.56 20.94 -2.57
CA THR A 309 3.96 20.55 -2.47
C THR A 309 4.04 19.03 -2.52
N PHE A 310 4.71 18.47 -3.53
CA PHE A 310 4.75 17.02 -3.76
C PHE A 310 6.05 16.37 -3.29
N TYR A 311 7.13 17.15 -3.29
CA TYR A 311 8.45 16.76 -2.79
C TYR A 311 8.46 16.87 -1.26
N TRP A 312 8.96 15.83 -0.57
CA TRP A 312 8.94 15.77 0.89
C TRP A 312 10.21 16.37 1.48
N ASP A 313 10.12 17.08 2.61
CA ASP A 313 11.30 17.60 3.29
C ASP A 313 12.08 16.47 3.98
N GLU A 314 13.31 16.21 3.51
CA GLU A 314 14.19 15.17 4.06
C GLU A 314 14.67 15.49 5.48
N ALA A 315 14.65 16.76 5.90
CA ALA A 315 15.01 17.15 7.26
C ALA A 315 13.87 16.91 8.26
N ASN A 316 12.67 16.57 7.79
CA ASN A 316 11.45 16.42 8.58
C ASN A 316 11.09 17.66 9.42
N ILE A 317 11.33 18.86 8.88
CA ILE A 317 11.02 20.14 9.55
C ILE A 317 9.76 20.76 8.95
N ASN A 318 9.68 20.81 7.62
CA ASN A 318 8.60 21.42 6.86
C ASN A 318 7.61 20.38 6.34
N THR A 319 6.37 20.79 6.08
CA THR A 319 5.32 19.94 5.50
C THR A 319 5.31 20.05 3.98
N PRO A 320 5.10 18.94 3.23
CA PRO A 320 5.02 17.56 3.72
C PRO A 320 6.39 16.96 4.02
N ASN A 321 6.45 15.97 4.92
CA ASN A 321 7.66 15.20 5.19
C ASN A 321 7.39 13.72 5.53
N PHE A 322 8.46 12.93 5.61
CA PHE A 322 8.41 11.49 5.82
C PHE A 322 7.84 11.13 7.20
N HIS A 323 8.25 11.83 8.26
CA HIS A 323 7.78 11.58 9.63
C HIS A 323 6.28 11.85 9.79
N GLN A 324 5.75 12.88 9.13
CA GLN A 324 4.31 13.17 9.09
C GLN A 324 3.52 12.07 8.38
N SER A 325 4.04 11.56 7.25
CA SER A 325 3.41 10.46 6.53
C SER A 325 3.41 9.19 7.39
N GLN A 326 4.55 8.83 7.99
CA GLN A 326 4.65 7.68 8.89
C GLN A 326 3.72 7.82 10.10
N SER A 327 3.70 8.98 10.74
CA SER A 327 2.81 9.25 11.88
C SER A 327 1.33 9.07 11.50
N SER A 328 0.93 9.55 10.32
CA SER A 328 -0.45 9.39 9.82
C SER A 328 -0.83 7.91 9.67
N TYR A 329 0.08 7.08 9.16
CA TYR A 329 -0.18 5.64 9.05
C TYR A 329 -0.11 4.91 10.39
N LEU A 330 0.70 5.36 11.35
CA LEU A 330 0.71 4.83 12.71
C LEU A 330 -0.59 5.17 13.47
N ASP A 331 -1.11 6.39 13.29
CA ASP A 331 -2.40 6.80 13.84
C ASP A 331 -3.55 6.00 13.23
N TYR A 332 -3.55 5.85 11.89
CA TYR A 332 -4.52 4.99 11.19
C TYR A 332 -4.43 3.54 11.68
N ARG A 333 -3.22 2.96 11.77
CA ARG A 333 -3.01 1.59 12.25
C ARG A 333 -3.54 1.40 13.66
N THR A 334 -3.29 2.36 14.55
CA THR A 334 -3.79 2.34 15.92
C THR A 334 -5.32 2.39 15.94
N ALA A 335 -5.92 3.28 15.14
CA ALA A 335 -7.37 3.42 15.05
C ALA A 335 -8.06 2.25 14.33
N LEU A 336 -7.42 1.61 13.34
CA LEU A 336 -7.95 0.44 12.63
C LEU A 336 -8.03 -0.77 13.56
N GLY A 337 -7.05 -0.89 14.48
CA GLY A 337 -6.92 -2.00 15.41
C GLY A 337 -6.17 -3.20 14.81
N ASN A 338 -6.01 -4.25 15.61
CA ASN A 338 -5.35 -5.53 15.24
C ASN A 338 -3.86 -5.46 14.88
N GLY A 339 -3.23 -4.28 14.95
CA GLY A 339 -1.78 -4.14 14.87
C GLY A 339 -1.18 -4.62 13.54
N LEU A 340 -1.93 -4.48 12.43
CA LEU A 340 -1.52 -4.98 11.12
C LEU A 340 -0.17 -4.37 10.67
N PRO A 341 0.73 -5.15 10.05
CA PRO A 341 1.95 -4.63 9.41
C PRO A 341 1.65 -3.63 8.29
N ILE A 342 2.62 -2.78 7.96
CA ILE A 342 2.48 -1.76 6.91
C ILE A 342 3.36 -2.12 5.70
N LEU A 343 2.79 -2.05 4.49
CA LEU A 343 3.49 -2.07 3.21
C LEU A 343 3.36 -0.70 2.56
N TRP A 344 4.44 -0.04 2.19
CA TRP A 344 4.37 1.22 1.44
C TRP A 344 4.31 0.97 -0.06
N TRP A 345 3.34 1.61 -0.72
CA TRP A 345 3.00 1.46 -2.13
C TRP A 345 1.98 2.54 -2.49
N GLN A 346 1.91 3.12 -3.68
CA GLN A 346 2.91 3.10 -4.74
C GLN A 346 3.97 4.14 -4.40
N THR A 347 5.25 3.77 -4.56
CA THR A 347 6.38 4.64 -4.20
C THR A 347 7.18 5.05 -5.44
N PRO A 348 7.16 6.34 -5.83
CA PRO A 348 7.84 6.83 -7.04
C PRO A 348 9.34 6.57 -7.06
N LEU A 349 9.92 6.60 -8.26
CA LEU A 349 11.32 6.22 -8.54
C LEU A 349 12.23 7.42 -8.88
N GLY A 350 11.72 8.65 -8.79
CA GLY A 350 12.47 9.86 -9.07
C GLY A 350 13.76 10.01 -8.25
N VAL A 351 14.59 10.96 -8.68
CA VAL A 351 15.94 11.20 -8.15
C VAL A 351 15.98 12.55 -7.43
N PRO A 352 16.61 12.68 -6.24
CA PRO A 352 16.63 13.94 -5.51
C PRO A 352 17.21 15.10 -6.33
N SER A 353 16.56 16.25 -6.25
CA SER A 353 17.02 17.49 -6.89
C SER A 353 16.47 18.70 -6.16
N SER A 354 17.32 19.69 -5.93
CA SER A 354 16.91 21.00 -5.41
C SER A 354 16.13 21.84 -6.43
N THR A 355 16.13 21.45 -7.71
CA THR A 355 15.38 22.14 -8.77
C THR A 355 14.04 21.45 -9.00
N PRO A 356 12.89 22.12 -8.77
CA PRO A 356 11.56 21.59 -9.06
C PRO A 356 11.38 21.11 -10.50
N GLY A 357 10.55 20.08 -10.67
CA GLY A 357 10.18 19.54 -11.97
C GLY A 357 11.10 18.44 -12.46
N GLY A 358 11.48 18.54 -13.74
CA GLY A 358 12.21 17.54 -14.49
C GLY A 358 11.61 17.34 -15.87
N THR A 359 11.97 16.26 -16.53
CA THR A 359 11.43 15.89 -17.85
C THR A 359 10.93 14.46 -17.83
N ASN A 360 10.17 14.07 -18.86
CA ASN A 360 9.67 12.71 -19.03
C ASN A 360 10.74 11.66 -18.67
N GLN A 361 10.40 10.74 -17.76
CA GLN A 361 11.26 9.68 -17.20
C GLN A 361 12.50 10.15 -16.42
N HIS A 362 12.68 11.45 -16.20
CA HIS A 362 13.78 12.05 -15.44
C HIS A 362 13.23 13.15 -14.53
N TYR A 363 12.32 12.77 -13.64
CA TYR A 363 11.71 13.68 -12.68
C TYR A 363 12.41 13.62 -11.34
N ARG A 364 12.33 14.72 -10.60
CA ARG A 364 12.79 14.71 -9.22
C ARG A 364 11.82 13.96 -8.32
N ASP A 365 12.34 13.18 -7.39
CA ASP A 365 11.65 12.64 -6.21
C ASP A 365 12.71 12.17 -5.22
N ASN A 366 12.36 12.02 -3.95
CA ASN A 366 13.31 11.63 -2.91
C ASN A 366 12.89 10.41 -2.10
N ARG A 367 11.78 9.75 -2.45
CA ARG A 367 11.31 8.61 -1.68
C ARG A 367 12.25 7.41 -1.78
N VAL A 368 12.82 7.11 -2.95
CA VAL A 368 13.85 6.05 -3.08
C VAL A 368 15.05 6.34 -2.20
N ASP A 369 15.60 7.57 -2.29
CA ASP A 369 16.80 7.95 -1.55
C ASP A 369 16.56 7.92 -0.04
N TYR A 370 15.51 8.61 0.43
CA TYR A 370 15.20 8.68 1.85
C TYR A 370 14.84 7.32 2.43
N MET A 371 13.94 6.56 1.79
CA MET A 371 13.43 5.30 2.37
C MET A 371 14.50 4.20 2.41
N LEU A 372 15.44 4.16 1.45
CA LEU A 372 16.54 3.19 1.45
C LEU A 372 17.69 3.59 2.39
N HIS A 373 17.93 4.89 2.63
CA HIS A 373 18.87 5.34 3.66
C HIS A 373 18.32 5.20 5.07
N ASN A 374 17.00 5.37 5.26
CA ASN A 374 16.34 5.39 6.56
C ASN A 374 15.45 4.15 6.80
N THR A 375 15.73 3.01 6.15
CA THR A 375 14.83 1.85 6.20
C THR A 375 14.57 1.32 7.62
N GLN A 376 15.51 1.51 8.55
CA GLN A 376 15.31 1.09 9.96
C GLN A 376 14.18 1.88 10.64
N GLU A 377 14.04 3.16 10.34
CA GLU A 377 12.93 4.00 10.84
C GLU A 377 11.57 3.41 10.44
N TYR A 378 11.47 2.91 9.20
CA TYR A 378 10.28 2.23 8.72
C TYR A 378 10.04 0.89 9.42
N GLY A 379 11.10 0.08 9.60
CA GLY A 379 11.03 -1.19 10.31
C GLY A 379 10.54 -1.04 11.74
N ASP A 380 11.06 -0.04 12.46
CA ASP A 380 10.62 0.32 13.82
C ASP A 380 9.16 0.80 13.84
N GLY A 381 8.70 1.43 12.75
CA GLY A 381 7.31 1.80 12.49
C GLY A 381 6.40 0.67 12.00
N HIS A 382 6.75 -0.60 12.24
CA HIS A 382 6.00 -1.80 11.81
C HIS A 382 5.87 -1.99 10.29
N THR A 383 6.68 -1.30 9.50
CA THR A 383 6.75 -1.54 8.07
C THR A 383 7.42 -2.89 7.81
N PHE A 384 6.77 -3.74 7.02
CA PHE A 384 7.40 -4.98 6.56
C PHE A 384 7.90 -4.88 5.13
N ALA A 385 7.39 -3.94 4.33
CA ALA A 385 7.79 -3.78 2.93
C ALA A 385 7.65 -2.34 2.42
N VAL A 386 8.49 -1.98 1.44
CA VAL A 386 8.35 -0.78 0.60
C VAL A 386 8.44 -1.21 -0.87
N VAL A 387 7.42 -0.89 -1.67
CA VAL A 387 7.32 -1.28 -3.07
C VAL A 387 7.38 -0.04 -3.95
N PHE A 388 8.47 0.10 -4.70
CA PHE A 388 8.71 1.24 -5.58
C PHE A 388 8.18 0.96 -6.98
N GLY A 389 7.62 1.95 -7.66
CA GLY A 389 7.04 1.77 -8.99
C GLY A 389 6.69 3.09 -9.64
N SER A 390 6.60 3.08 -10.97
CA SER A 390 6.43 4.30 -11.74
C SER A 390 5.02 4.88 -11.61
N GLY A 391 3.97 4.06 -11.48
CA GLY A 391 2.57 4.50 -11.31
C GLY A 391 1.93 5.21 -12.50
N GLY A 392 2.73 5.81 -13.36
CA GLY A 392 2.36 6.36 -14.66
C GLY A 392 3.36 5.97 -15.74
N THR A 393 3.05 6.36 -16.97
CA THR A 393 3.85 6.02 -18.15
C THR A 393 5.07 6.92 -18.30
N TYR A 394 4.97 8.18 -17.85
CA TYR A 394 6.00 9.18 -18.05
C TYR A 394 6.93 9.32 -16.83
N GLN A 395 6.76 8.49 -15.81
CA GLN A 395 7.51 8.58 -14.56
C GLN A 395 8.89 7.95 -14.68
N THR A 396 9.78 8.30 -13.77
CA THR A 396 11.13 7.74 -13.67
C THR A 396 11.05 6.22 -13.48
N THR A 397 11.99 5.51 -14.09
CA THR A 397 12.11 4.04 -14.02
C THR A 397 13.51 3.67 -13.55
N ILE A 398 13.76 2.40 -13.23
CA ILE A 398 15.12 1.91 -12.95
C ILE A 398 16.06 2.09 -14.14
N ASN A 399 15.55 2.30 -15.35
CA ASN A 399 16.36 2.55 -16.54
C ASN A 399 16.74 4.02 -16.70
N THR A 400 16.10 4.93 -15.96
CA THR A 400 16.23 6.39 -16.13
C THR A 400 16.54 7.15 -14.83
N ASP A 401 16.63 6.45 -13.70
CA ASP A 401 16.99 6.96 -12.38
C ASP A 401 18.51 7.17 -12.15
N GLY A 402 19.32 7.02 -13.21
CA GLY A 402 20.78 7.13 -13.12
C GLY A 402 21.45 6.04 -12.29
N GLY A 403 20.80 4.89 -12.08
CA GLY A 403 21.30 3.77 -11.27
C GLY A 403 21.13 3.97 -9.77
N GLN A 404 20.32 4.95 -9.33
CA GLN A 404 20.07 5.23 -7.92
C GLN A 404 19.51 4.01 -7.19
N PHE A 405 18.43 3.43 -7.71
CA PHE A 405 17.75 2.31 -7.07
C PHE A 405 18.67 1.10 -6.95
N ALA A 406 19.36 0.73 -8.04
CA ALA A 406 20.28 -0.40 -8.04
C ALA A 406 21.40 -0.24 -6.99
N ARG A 407 22.00 0.95 -6.92
CA ARG A 407 23.05 1.27 -5.95
C ARG A 407 22.54 1.21 -4.52
N LEU A 408 21.44 1.89 -4.22
CA LEU A 408 20.90 2.00 -2.86
C LEU A 408 20.35 0.67 -2.36
N LEU A 409 19.63 -0.08 -3.19
CA LEU A 409 19.18 -1.43 -2.82
C LEU A 409 20.38 -2.36 -2.59
N GLY A 410 21.42 -2.27 -3.43
CA GLY A 410 22.65 -3.05 -3.26
C GLY A 410 23.33 -2.77 -1.92
N LEU A 411 23.43 -1.50 -1.52
CA LEU A 411 23.97 -1.10 -0.21
C LEU A 411 23.10 -1.60 0.94
N TYR A 412 21.78 -1.44 0.83
CA TYR A 412 20.82 -1.91 1.84
C TYR A 412 20.93 -3.43 2.08
N LEU A 413 20.89 -4.22 1.01
CA LEU A 413 21.00 -5.68 1.09
C LEU A 413 22.39 -6.13 1.54
N GLY A 414 23.46 -5.47 1.04
CA GLY A 414 24.84 -5.73 1.44
C GLY A 414 25.11 -5.44 2.93
N GLY A 415 24.36 -4.51 3.52
CA GLY A 415 24.39 -4.20 4.95
C GLY A 415 23.55 -5.12 5.84
N GLY A 416 22.88 -6.15 5.28
CA GLY A 416 22.01 -7.07 6.01
C GLY A 416 20.54 -6.63 6.13
N GLY A 417 20.24 -5.41 5.69
CA GLY A 417 18.91 -4.81 5.74
C GLY A 417 18.43 -4.38 7.13
N ALA A 418 17.27 -3.71 7.17
CA ALA A 418 16.66 -3.18 8.37
C ALA A 418 15.89 -4.26 9.12
N THR A 419 16.18 -4.47 10.39
CA THR A 419 15.57 -5.54 11.18
C THR A 419 14.11 -5.26 11.47
N LEU A 420 13.28 -6.31 11.46
CA LEU A 420 11.92 -6.25 11.98
C LEU A 420 11.98 -6.55 13.47
N GLN A 421 11.60 -5.57 14.30
CA GLN A 421 11.41 -5.78 15.75
C GLN A 421 10.11 -6.50 16.00
#